data_AF-A0ABD5SE10-F1
#
_entry.id   AF-A0ABD5SE10-F1
#
_cell.length_a   1.000
_cell.length_b   1.000
_cell.length_c   1.000
_cell.angle_alpha   90.00
_cell.angle_beta   90.00
_cell.angle_gamma   90.00
#
_symmetry.space_group_name_H-M   'P 1'
#
loop_
_entity.id
_entity.type
_entity.pdbx_description
1 polymer ?
#
loop_
_entity_poly.entity_id
_entity_poly.type
_entity_poly.pdbx_seq_one_letter_code
_entity_poly.pdbx_strand_id
1 'polypeptide(L)'
;GAAIRERVEGVADGLHRDLGVALAGALTLLFVFRTFTVTRVFREDRVLLPGNDPYHYLTWVDRLAAADVGRLDFAGIAEVLGGRASGEPLTYTLGWWATGLVGVDGEGTAAVVAWLPVVAALVVGIGVYLIATWTTNDERIGVASVVALALLPGHALYSGIGFFDHHAVDYVWLTLSIVGVTWLARDHETRTPDTRVGHLTSPATWAVVGLLGVALAGALTLLFV
;
A
#
# COMPACT_ATOMS: atom_id res chain seq x y z
N GLY A 1 23.32 -4.68 40.48
CA GLY A 1 22.74 -3.40 40.02
C GLY A 1 23.10 -3.15 38.58
N ALA A 2 24.31 -2.66 38.31
CA ALA A 2 24.76 -2.27 36.96
C ALA A 2 24.88 -3.44 35.95
N ALA A 3 25.50 -4.57 36.32
CA ALA A 3 25.70 -5.71 35.42
C ALA A 3 24.41 -6.45 35.00
N ILE A 4 23.32 -6.32 35.77
CA ILE A 4 22.01 -6.88 35.40
C ILE A 4 21.32 -5.93 34.41
N ARG A 5 21.43 -4.62 34.63
CA ARG A 5 20.89 -3.60 33.74
C ARG A 5 21.54 -3.64 32.36
N GLU A 6 22.86 -3.77 32.30
CA GLU A 6 23.63 -3.88 31.05
C GLU A 6 23.30 -5.15 30.26
N ARG A 7 23.01 -6.26 30.95
CA ARG A 7 22.51 -7.50 30.33
C ARG A 7 21.08 -7.38 29.80
N VAL A 8 20.21 -6.67 30.51
CA VAL A 8 18.81 -6.47 30.10
C VAL A 8 18.74 -5.51 28.92
N GLU A 9 19.52 -4.42 28.93
CA GLU A 9 19.64 -3.47 27.81
C GLU A 9 20.22 -4.17 26.57
N GLY A 10 21.29 -4.98 26.71
CA GLY A 10 21.84 -5.75 25.59
C GLY A 10 20.91 -6.83 25.02
N VAL A 11 20.06 -7.44 25.85
CA VAL A 11 19.03 -8.41 25.39
C VAL A 11 17.88 -7.69 24.69
N ALA A 12 17.46 -6.53 25.19
CA ALA A 12 16.42 -5.71 24.55
C ALA A 12 16.89 -5.19 23.18
N ASP A 13 18.12 -4.68 23.08
CA ASP A 13 18.70 -4.22 21.82
C ASP A 13 18.86 -5.36 20.81
N GLY A 14 19.28 -6.54 21.27
CA GLY A 14 19.32 -7.76 20.46
C GLY A 14 17.94 -8.18 19.96
N LEU A 15 16.92 -8.19 20.85
CA LEU A 15 15.54 -8.54 20.50
C LEU A 15 14.94 -7.57 19.48
N HIS A 16 15.18 -6.26 19.64
CA HIS A 16 14.71 -5.24 18.69
C HIS A 16 15.39 -5.38 17.32
N ARG A 17 16.68 -5.71 17.28
CA ARG A 17 17.40 -6.00 16.05
C ARG A 17 16.87 -7.26 15.36
N ASP A 18 16.67 -8.33 16.10
CA ASP A 18 16.15 -9.61 15.59
C ASP A 18 14.73 -9.44 15.02
N LEU A 19 13.88 -8.65 15.67
CA LEU A 19 12.55 -8.30 15.16
C LEU A 19 12.62 -7.49 13.86
N GLY A 20 13.52 -6.50 13.78
CA GLY A 20 13.74 -5.74 12.55
C GLY A 20 14.20 -6.64 11.39
N VAL A 21 15.11 -7.57 11.66
CA VAL A 21 15.56 -8.58 10.69
C VAL A 21 14.42 -9.52 10.31
N ALA A 22 13.61 -9.97 11.26
CA ALA A 22 12.48 -10.85 11.01
C ALA A 22 11.40 -10.17 10.15
N LEU A 23 11.07 -8.91 10.43
CA LEU A 23 10.14 -8.12 9.62
C LEU A 23 10.68 -7.89 8.21
N ALA A 24 11.95 -7.51 8.08
CA ALA A 24 12.60 -7.37 6.78
C ALA A 24 12.58 -8.69 5.99
N GLY A 25 12.83 -9.82 6.66
CA GLY A 25 12.72 -11.16 6.10
C GLY A 25 11.30 -11.49 5.65
N ALA A 26 10.28 -11.16 6.44
CA ALA A 26 8.88 -11.38 6.10
C ALA A 26 8.42 -10.52 4.90
N LEU A 27 8.83 -9.25 4.84
CA LEU A 27 8.55 -8.38 3.70
C LEU A 27 9.32 -8.82 2.45
N THR A 28 10.54 -9.34 2.60
CA THR A 28 11.30 -9.94 1.49
C THR A 28 10.60 -11.19 0.98
N LEU A 29 10.10 -12.05 1.88
CA LEU A 29 9.30 -13.22 1.50
C LEU A 29 8.05 -12.80 0.71
N LEU A 30 7.32 -11.80 1.20
CA LEU A 30 6.17 -11.21 0.49
C LEU A 30 6.58 -10.74 -0.91
N PHE A 31 7.64 -9.95 -1.02
CA PHE A 31 8.17 -9.46 -2.30
C PHE A 31 8.50 -10.61 -3.26
N VAL A 32 9.20 -11.65 -2.80
CA VAL A 32 9.56 -12.82 -3.60
C VAL A 32 8.31 -13.53 -4.13
N PHE A 33 7.30 -13.73 -3.29
CA PHE A 33 6.05 -14.35 -3.71
C PHE A 33 5.28 -13.50 -4.73
N ARG A 34 5.33 -12.16 -4.62
CA ARG A 34 4.69 -11.27 -5.61
C ARG A 34 5.46 -11.14 -6.91
N THR A 35 6.75 -11.41 -6.90
CA THR A 35 7.62 -11.30 -8.09
C THR A 35 7.98 -12.65 -8.71
N PHE A 36 7.43 -13.76 -8.21
CA PHE A 36 7.74 -15.11 -8.70
C PHE A 36 7.55 -15.28 -10.22
N THR A 37 6.62 -14.54 -10.82
CA THR A 37 6.33 -14.55 -12.26
C THR A 37 7.02 -13.44 -13.05
N VAL A 38 8.02 -12.75 -12.49
CA VAL A 38 8.69 -11.59 -13.12
C VAL A 38 9.21 -11.90 -14.53
N THR A 39 9.83 -13.06 -14.75
CA THR A 39 10.36 -13.46 -16.07
C THR A 39 9.27 -13.81 -17.08
N ARG A 40 8.03 -14.00 -16.61
CA ARG A 40 6.86 -14.18 -17.49
C ARG A 40 6.28 -12.84 -17.93
N VAL A 41 6.38 -11.85 -17.06
CA VAL A 41 5.89 -10.48 -17.29
C VAL A 41 6.88 -9.67 -18.11
N PHE A 42 8.15 -9.66 -17.71
CA PHE A 42 9.21 -8.97 -18.44
C PHE A 42 9.89 -9.96 -19.39
N ARG A 43 9.63 -9.81 -20.69
CA ARG A 43 10.26 -10.56 -21.78
C ARG A 43 11.30 -9.67 -22.47
N GLU A 44 12.13 -10.28 -23.32
CA GLU A 44 13.25 -9.59 -23.98
C GLU A 44 12.81 -8.38 -24.80
N ASP A 45 11.63 -8.44 -25.42
CA ASP A 45 11.12 -7.45 -26.36
C ASP A 45 9.89 -6.68 -25.86
N ARG A 46 9.26 -7.12 -24.75
CA ARG A 46 8.00 -6.54 -24.28
C ARG A 46 7.63 -6.90 -22.85
N VAL A 47 6.71 -6.11 -22.29
CA VAL A 47 6.03 -6.42 -21.02
C VAL A 47 4.67 -7.07 -21.32
N LEU A 48 4.44 -8.25 -20.72
CA LEU A 48 3.21 -9.04 -20.83
C LEU A 48 2.48 -9.05 -19.49
N LEU A 49 1.33 -8.39 -19.44
CA LEU A 49 0.52 -8.36 -18.23
C LEU A 49 -0.36 -9.63 -18.16
N PRO A 50 -0.49 -10.30 -17.00
CA PRO A 50 -1.32 -11.48 -16.83
C PRO A 50 -2.82 -11.15 -16.87
N GLY A 51 -3.59 -11.91 -17.66
CA GLY A 51 -5.04 -11.74 -17.74
C GLY A 51 -5.47 -10.61 -18.69
N ASN A 52 -6.75 -10.25 -18.64
CA ASN A 52 -7.32 -9.22 -19.52
C ASN A 52 -7.40 -7.85 -18.84
N ASP A 53 -7.78 -7.83 -17.57
CA ASP A 53 -8.06 -6.60 -16.83
C ASP A 53 -6.86 -5.66 -16.80
N PRO A 54 -5.61 -6.12 -16.59
CA PRO A 54 -4.45 -5.21 -16.62
C PRO A 54 -4.25 -4.48 -17.94
N TYR A 55 -4.63 -5.07 -19.07
CA TYR A 55 -4.60 -4.38 -20.37
C TYR A 55 -5.71 -3.34 -20.51
N HIS A 56 -6.87 -3.56 -19.88
CA HIS A 56 -7.91 -2.54 -19.78
C HIS A 56 -7.40 -1.32 -19.01
N TYR A 57 -6.80 -1.50 -17.82
CA TYR A 57 -6.24 -0.38 -17.06
C TYR A 57 -5.07 0.29 -17.79
N LEU A 58 -4.16 -0.47 -18.37
CA LEU A 58 -3.03 0.06 -19.14
C LEU A 58 -3.50 0.98 -20.28
N THR A 59 -4.56 0.59 -21.00
CA THR A 59 -5.12 1.41 -22.09
C THR A 59 -5.57 2.79 -21.59
N TRP A 60 -6.16 2.86 -20.39
CA TRP A 60 -6.58 4.13 -19.80
C TRP A 60 -5.41 4.96 -19.29
N VAL A 61 -4.38 4.32 -18.74
CA VAL A 61 -3.13 4.98 -18.38
C VAL A 61 -2.47 5.58 -19.63
N ASP A 62 -2.40 4.83 -20.73
CA ASP A 62 -1.83 5.32 -22.00
C ASP A 62 -2.64 6.47 -22.59
N ARG A 63 -3.97 6.47 -22.44
CA ARG A 63 -4.83 7.60 -22.85
C ARG A 63 -4.54 8.86 -22.03
N LEU A 64 -4.37 8.72 -20.72
CA LEU A 64 -3.98 9.84 -19.85
C LEU A 64 -2.57 10.34 -20.18
N ALA A 65 -1.64 9.44 -20.46
CA ALA A 65 -0.27 9.79 -20.85
C ALA A 65 -0.21 10.51 -22.20
N ALA A 66 -1.07 10.14 -23.15
CA ALA A 66 -1.18 10.79 -24.46
C ALA A 66 -1.99 12.09 -24.42
N ALA A 67 -2.72 12.36 -23.33
CA ALA A 67 -3.51 13.56 -23.18
C ALA A 67 -2.64 14.72 -22.68
N ASP A 68 -2.78 15.90 -23.29
CA ASP A 68 -2.13 17.13 -22.82
C ASP A 68 -2.93 17.74 -21.65
N VAL A 69 -2.95 17.02 -20.52
CA VAL A 69 -3.69 17.40 -19.32
C VAL A 69 -2.75 17.49 -18.13
N GLY A 70 -2.93 18.54 -17.31
CA GLY A 70 -2.15 18.73 -16.10
C GLY A 70 -2.42 17.64 -15.04
N ARG A 71 -1.40 17.21 -14.29
CA ARG A 71 -1.55 16.14 -13.27
C ARG A 71 -2.56 16.44 -12.17
N LEU A 72 -2.87 17.71 -11.92
CA LEU A 72 -3.85 18.17 -10.93
C LEU A 72 -5.10 18.78 -11.57
N ASP A 73 -5.22 18.70 -12.90
CA ASP A 73 -6.43 19.13 -13.60
C ASP A 73 -7.47 18.01 -13.56
N PHE A 74 -8.17 17.91 -12.43
CA PHE A 74 -9.17 16.86 -12.20
C PHE A 74 -10.32 16.90 -13.21
N ALA A 75 -10.66 18.08 -13.74
CA ALA A 75 -11.70 18.22 -14.76
C ALA A 75 -11.21 17.66 -16.10
N GLY A 76 -10.01 18.03 -16.53
CA GLY A 76 -9.38 17.47 -17.74
C GLY A 76 -9.15 15.96 -17.63
N ILE A 77 -8.71 15.46 -16.47
CA ILE A 77 -8.54 14.02 -16.21
C ILE A 77 -9.89 13.30 -16.38
N ALA A 78 -10.95 13.83 -15.77
CA ALA A 78 -12.29 13.26 -15.91
C ALA A 78 -12.79 13.28 -17.36
N GLU A 79 -12.49 14.32 -18.13
CA GLU A 79 -12.82 14.42 -19.55
C GLU A 79 -12.11 13.34 -20.38
N VAL A 80 -10.80 13.13 -20.16
CA VAL A 80 -10.02 12.08 -20.85
C VAL A 80 -10.57 10.68 -20.53
N LEU A 81 -11.01 10.45 -19.29
CA LEU A 81 -11.65 9.21 -18.88
C LEU A 81 -13.10 9.07 -19.43
N GLY A 82 -13.57 10.06 -20.19
CA GLY A 82 -14.85 10.08 -20.89
C GLY A 82 -16.02 10.49 -20.00
N GLY A 83 -15.78 11.31 -18.98
CA GLY A 83 -16.77 11.69 -17.98
C GLY A 83 -17.32 10.49 -17.18
N ARG A 84 -16.65 9.35 -17.27
CA ARG A 84 -17.03 8.14 -16.55
C ARG A 84 -16.77 8.37 -15.07
N ALA A 85 -17.86 8.62 -14.34
CA ALA A 85 -17.88 8.38 -12.91
C ALA A 85 -17.77 6.86 -12.62
N SER A 86 -18.11 5.99 -13.60
CA SER A 86 -18.07 4.52 -13.51
C SER A 86 -16.74 3.91 -13.97
N GLY A 87 -16.15 3.05 -13.12
CA GLY A 87 -14.99 2.21 -13.49
C GLY A 87 -13.65 2.64 -12.90
N GLU A 88 -13.59 2.88 -11.58
CA GLU A 88 -12.34 3.07 -10.80
C GLU A 88 -11.34 4.11 -11.37
N PRO A 89 -11.74 5.37 -11.60
CA PRO A 89 -10.90 6.40 -12.24
C PRO A 89 -9.59 6.68 -11.49
N LEU A 90 -9.58 6.44 -10.18
CA LEU A 90 -8.40 6.62 -9.34
C LEU A 90 -7.28 5.64 -9.70
N THR A 91 -7.59 4.38 -10.04
CA THR A 91 -6.56 3.38 -10.37
C THR A 91 -5.82 3.76 -11.67
N TYR A 92 -6.54 4.20 -12.71
CA TYR A 92 -5.92 4.71 -13.93
C TYR A 92 -5.03 5.92 -13.65
N THR A 93 -5.54 6.86 -12.84
CA THR A 93 -4.83 8.09 -12.50
C THR A 93 -3.55 7.81 -11.70
N LEU A 94 -3.60 6.89 -10.75
CA LEU A 94 -2.42 6.46 -9.98
C LEU A 94 -1.38 5.79 -10.89
N GLY A 95 -1.82 4.96 -11.83
CA GLY A 95 -0.94 4.36 -12.85
C GLY A 95 -0.20 5.43 -13.66
N TRP A 96 -0.93 6.42 -14.16
CA TRP A 96 -0.37 7.53 -14.94
C TRP A 96 0.55 8.44 -14.12
N TRP A 97 0.17 8.79 -12.89
CA TRP A 97 1.05 9.55 -12.01
C TRP A 97 2.35 8.81 -11.74
N ALA A 98 2.30 7.49 -11.57
CA ALA A 98 3.49 6.67 -11.38
C ALA A 98 4.42 6.71 -12.60
N THR A 99 3.89 6.64 -13.82
CA THR A 99 4.72 6.70 -15.05
C THR A 99 5.44 8.04 -15.16
N GLY A 100 4.71 9.11 -14.83
CA GLY A 100 5.26 10.44 -14.75
C GLY A 100 6.28 10.67 -13.64
N LEU A 101 6.30 9.87 -12.56
CA LEU A 101 7.35 9.92 -11.52
C LEU A 101 8.63 9.22 -11.97
N VAL A 102 8.51 8.14 -12.75
CA VAL A 102 9.65 7.43 -13.31
C VAL A 102 10.21 8.15 -14.55
N GLY A 103 9.42 9.07 -15.14
CA GLY A 103 9.82 9.85 -16.32
C GLY A 103 9.73 9.04 -17.60
N VAL A 104 8.73 8.14 -17.69
CA VAL A 104 8.54 7.25 -18.84
C VAL A 104 7.14 7.41 -19.39
N ASP A 105 7.04 7.54 -20.71
CA ASP A 105 5.78 7.58 -21.46
C ASP A 105 5.82 6.53 -22.59
N GLY A 106 4.66 6.02 -23.00
CA GLY A 106 4.54 5.05 -24.10
C GLY A 106 4.95 3.63 -23.71
N GLU A 107 5.91 3.02 -24.43
CA GLU A 107 6.25 1.59 -24.26
C GLU A 107 6.71 1.21 -22.83
N GLY A 108 7.21 2.17 -22.06
CA GLY A 108 7.59 1.95 -20.67
C GLY A 108 6.45 2.05 -19.66
N THR A 109 5.24 2.48 -20.05
CA THR A 109 4.07 2.55 -19.16
C THR A 109 3.76 1.18 -18.57
N ALA A 110 3.76 0.14 -19.41
CA ALA A 110 3.49 -1.24 -19.01
C ALA A 110 4.48 -1.74 -17.95
N ALA A 111 5.76 -1.35 -18.05
CA ALA A 111 6.78 -1.71 -17.08
C ALA A 111 6.50 -1.07 -15.72
N VAL A 112 6.13 0.21 -15.68
CA VAL A 112 5.84 0.93 -14.43
C VAL A 112 4.62 0.34 -13.75
N VAL A 113 3.50 0.20 -14.47
CA VAL A 113 2.26 -0.30 -13.86
C VAL A 113 2.37 -1.75 -13.42
N ALA A 114 3.23 -2.57 -14.05
CA ALA A 114 3.48 -3.94 -13.63
C ALA A 114 4.06 -4.04 -12.20
N TRP A 115 4.76 -3.02 -11.72
CA TRP A 115 5.32 -2.99 -10.37
C TRP A 115 4.34 -2.48 -9.31
N LEU A 116 3.29 -1.74 -9.69
CA LEU A 116 2.36 -1.12 -8.74
C LEU A 116 1.68 -2.14 -7.80
N PRO A 117 1.19 -3.31 -8.26
CA PRO A 117 0.60 -4.31 -7.37
C PRO A 117 1.57 -4.84 -6.32
N VAL A 118 2.86 -4.96 -6.66
CA VAL A 118 3.91 -5.41 -5.74
C VAL A 118 4.17 -4.35 -4.67
N VAL A 119 4.26 -3.08 -5.07
CA VAL A 119 4.40 -1.95 -4.13
C VAL A 119 3.20 -1.87 -3.20
N ALA A 120 1.99 -2.00 -3.75
CA ALA A 120 0.74 -2.05 -2.99
C ALA A 120 0.75 -3.19 -1.97
N ALA A 121 1.16 -4.40 -2.36
CA ALA A 121 1.28 -5.54 -1.46
C ALA A 121 2.25 -5.27 -0.29
N LEU A 122 3.38 -4.61 -0.53
CA LEU A 122 4.33 -4.26 0.53
C LEU A 122 3.76 -3.24 1.51
N VAL A 123 3.05 -2.22 1.01
CA VAL A 123 2.34 -1.25 1.85
C VAL A 123 1.29 -1.97 2.72
N VAL A 124 0.53 -2.88 2.12
CA VAL A 124 -0.45 -3.72 2.84
C VAL A 124 0.26 -4.57 3.90
N GLY A 125 1.39 -5.20 3.57
CA GLY A 125 2.19 -5.99 4.51
C GLY A 125 2.65 -5.19 5.73
N ILE A 126 3.12 -3.96 5.53
CA ILE A 126 3.47 -3.06 6.63
C ILE A 126 2.24 -2.74 7.48
N GLY A 127 1.10 -2.42 6.85
CA GLY A 127 -0.13 -2.16 7.59
C GLY A 127 -0.63 -3.37 8.39
N VAL A 128 -0.56 -4.58 7.82
CA VAL A 128 -0.88 -5.84 8.52
C VAL A 128 0.01 -6.03 9.75
N TYR A 129 1.32 -5.79 9.62
CA TYR A 129 2.24 -5.81 10.77
C TYR A 129 1.79 -4.86 11.88
N LEU A 130 1.46 -3.61 11.52
CA LEU A 130 1.03 -2.58 12.49
C LEU A 130 -0.29 -2.97 13.16
N ILE A 131 -1.29 -3.38 12.40
CA ILE A 131 -2.60 -3.79 12.91
C ILE A 131 -2.45 -4.94 13.90
N ALA A 132 -1.73 -6.00 13.50
CA ALA A 132 -1.54 -7.17 14.35
C ALA A 132 -0.74 -6.83 15.62
N THR A 133 0.34 -6.06 15.50
CA THR A 133 1.14 -5.63 16.66
C THR A 133 0.33 -4.77 17.61
N TRP A 134 -0.48 -3.84 17.09
CA TRP A 134 -1.24 -2.92 17.94
C TRP A 134 -2.45 -3.54 18.60
N THR A 135 -3.07 -4.54 17.97
CA THR A 135 -4.22 -5.26 18.54
C THR A 135 -3.80 -6.36 19.53
N THR A 136 -2.64 -6.97 19.34
CA THR A 136 -2.16 -8.07 20.20
C THR A 136 -1.11 -7.64 21.23
N ASN A 137 -0.49 -6.48 21.05
CA ASN A 137 0.69 -6.02 21.80
C ASN A 137 1.89 -6.98 21.71
N ASP A 138 2.02 -7.73 20.60
CA ASP A 138 3.14 -8.65 20.35
C ASP A 138 3.65 -8.49 18.89
N GLU A 139 4.90 -8.06 18.75
CA GLU A 139 5.55 -7.85 17.44
C GLU A 139 5.76 -9.16 16.68
N ARG A 140 5.89 -10.29 17.38
CA ARG A 140 6.08 -11.61 16.77
C ARG A 140 4.82 -12.05 16.04
N ILE A 141 3.65 -11.74 16.60
CA ILE A 141 2.37 -11.94 15.93
C ILE A 141 2.31 -11.04 14.69
N GLY A 142 2.75 -9.79 14.79
CA GLY A 142 2.89 -8.88 13.66
C GLY A 142 3.69 -9.49 12.50
N VAL A 143 4.89 -9.99 12.78
CA VAL A 143 5.75 -10.63 11.76
C VAL A 143 5.09 -11.89 11.19
N ALA A 144 4.51 -12.74 12.05
CA ALA A 144 3.81 -13.95 11.61
C ALA A 144 2.62 -13.64 10.69
N SER A 145 1.88 -12.56 10.95
CA SER A 145 0.79 -12.10 10.09
C SER A 145 1.27 -11.68 8.70
N VAL A 146 2.44 -11.02 8.58
CA VAL A 146 3.03 -10.70 7.27
C VAL A 146 3.44 -11.96 6.51
N VAL A 147 4.02 -12.95 7.20
CA VAL A 147 4.34 -14.25 6.61
C VAL A 147 3.07 -14.96 6.12
N ALA A 148 2.00 -14.96 6.92
CA ALA A 148 0.72 -15.53 6.52
C ALA A 148 0.14 -14.83 5.28
N LEU A 149 0.19 -13.48 5.23
CA LEU A 149 -0.22 -12.70 4.07
C LEU A 149 0.61 -13.01 2.81
N ALA A 150 1.94 -13.16 2.97
CA ALA A 150 2.84 -13.51 1.87
C ALA A 150 2.42 -14.82 1.20
N LEU A 151 2.03 -15.81 2.00
CA LEU A 151 1.66 -17.14 1.56
C LEU A 151 0.19 -17.28 1.13
N LEU A 152 -0.65 -16.26 1.36
CA LEU A 152 -2.07 -16.30 1.02
C LEU A 152 -2.28 -16.29 -0.51
N PRO A 153 -2.73 -17.40 -1.14
CA PRO A 153 -2.76 -17.49 -2.61
C PRO A 153 -3.74 -16.49 -3.24
N GLY A 154 -4.88 -16.24 -2.59
CA GLY A 154 -5.88 -15.29 -3.06
C GLY A 154 -5.32 -13.87 -3.19
N HIS A 155 -4.60 -13.38 -2.16
CA HIS A 155 -3.95 -12.08 -2.23
C HIS A 155 -2.81 -12.09 -3.25
N ALA A 156 -2.05 -13.18 -3.36
CA ALA A 156 -0.95 -13.30 -4.32
C ALA A 156 -1.43 -13.15 -5.78
N LEU A 157 -2.61 -13.69 -6.10
CA LEU A 157 -3.18 -13.62 -7.45
C LEU A 157 -3.43 -12.18 -7.91
N TYR A 158 -4.02 -11.35 -7.04
CA TYR A 158 -4.44 -9.98 -7.37
C TYR A 158 -3.39 -8.90 -7.05
N SER A 159 -2.25 -9.27 -6.48
CA SER A 159 -1.15 -8.33 -6.15
C SER A 159 0.21 -8.80 -6.69
N GLY A 160 0.19 -9.83 -7.54
CA GLY A 160 1.37 -10.30 -8.24
C GLY A 160 1.84 -9.29 -9.28
N ILE A 161 3.13 -9.35 -9.60
CA ILE A 161 3.74 -8.50 -10.61
C ILE A 161 2.99 -8.61 -11.94
N GLY A 162 2.71 -7.46 -12.57
CA GLY A 162 1.95 -7.36 -13.80
C GLY A 162 0.43 -7.34 -13.63
N PHE A 163 -0.13 -7.80 -12.51
CA PHE A 163 -1.59 -7.84 -12.31
C PHE A 163 -2.12 -6.45 -11.88
N PHE A 164 -1.99 -5.47 -12.78
CA PHE A 164 -2.40 -4.09 -12.52
C PHE A 164 -3.91 -3.93 -12.63
N ASP A 165 -4.58 -3.86 -11.50
CA ASP A 165 -6.04 -3.79 -11.37
C ASP A 165 -6.39 -3.04 -10.06
N HIS A 166 -7.66 -2.62 -9.90
CA HIS A 166 -8.14 -1.86 -8.74
C HIS A 166 -7.99 -2.63 -7.42
N HIS A 167 -8.11 -3.96 -7.42
CA HIS A 167 -8.00 -4.80 -6.23
C HIS A 167 -6.75 -4.51 -5.37
N ALA A 168 -5.58 -4.35 -6.00
CA ALA A 168 -4.35 -4.07 -5.26
C ALA A 168 -4.40 -2.70 -4.56
N VAL A 169 -5.03 -1.73 -5.21
CA VAL A 169 -5.24 -0.38 -4.67
C VAL A 169 -6.30 -0.38 -3.57
N ASP A 170 -7.38 -1.17 -3.72
CA ASP A 170 -8.41 -1.34 -2.67
C ASP A 170 -7.82 -1.89 -1.38
N TYR A 171 -6.94 -2.89 -1.48
CA TYR A 171 -6.28 -3.45 -0.30
C TYR A 171 -5.45 -2.39 0.43
N VAL A 172 -4.80 -1.47 -0.30
CA VAL A 172 -4.06 -0.36 0.31
C VAL A 172 -5.01 0.56 1.05
N TRP A 173 -6.10 1.02 0.41
CA TRP A 173 -7.03 1.94 1.06
C TRP A 173 -7.70 1.32 2.28
N LEU A 174 -8.17 0.08 2.17
CA LEU A 174 -8.73 -0.66 3.30
C LEU A 174 -7.73 -0.78 4.44
N THR A 175 -6.48 -1.13 4.14
CA THR A 175 -5.42 -1.27 5.14
C THR A 175 -5.12 0.06 5.81
N LEU A 176 -4.99 1.15 5.05
CA LEU A 176 -4.75 2.49 5.59
C LEU A 176 -5.91 2.96 6.48
N SER A 177 -7.16 2.66 6.10
CA SER A 177 -8.33 2.96 6.93
C SER A 177 -8.27 2.22 8.26
N ILE A 178 -7.98 0.91 8.26
CA ILE A 178 -7.89 0.11 9.49
C ILE A 178 -6.70 0.56 10.36
N VAL A 179 -5.53 0.81 9.76
CA VAL A 179 -4.35 1.37 10.45
C VAL A 179 -4.70 2.70 11.10
N GLY A 180 -5.35 3.62 10.38
CA GLY A 180 -5.75 4.92 10.91
C GLY A 180 -6.68 4.81 12.12
N VAL A 181 -7.71 3.98 12.04
CA VAL A 181 -8.65 3.75 13.16
C VAL A 181 -7.97 3.06 14.34
N THR A 182 -7.14 2.05 14.09
CA THR A 182 -6.42 1.31 15.14
C THR A 182 -5.40 2.19 15.83
N TRP A 183 -4.71 3.06 15.07
CA TRP A 183 -3.82 4.07 15.64
C TRP A 183 -4.59 5.01 16.56
N LEU A 184 -5.71 5.59 16.09
CA LEU A 184 -6.52 6.51 16.90
C LEU A 184 -7.03 5.85 18.19
N ALA A 185 -7.46 4.59 18.11
CA ALA A 185 -7.91 3.83 19.27
C ALA A 185 -6.77 3.60 20.29
N ARG A 186 -5.63 3.09 19.84
CA ARG A 186 -4.45 2.82 20.69
C ARG A 186 -3.90 4.11 21.30
N ASP A 187 -3.82 5.16 20.49
CA ASP A 187 -3.35 6.48 20.88
C ASP A 187 -4.26 7.08 21.98
N HIS A 188 -5.58 6.91 21.87
CA HIS A 188 -6.52 7.31 22.92
C HIS A 188 -6.40 6.45 24.21
N GLU A 189 -6.26 5.13 24.08
CA GLU A 189 -6.17 4.20 25.21
C GLU A 189 -4.90 4.38 26.06
N THR A 190 -3.77 4.65 25.42
CA THR A 190 -2.46 4.79 26.09
C THR A 190 -2.32 6.09 26.90
N ARG A 191 -3.29 7.01 26.81
CA ARG A 191 -3.26 8.30 27.52
C ARG A 191 -4.04 8.33 28.81
N THR A 192 -3.49 9.07 29.77
CA THR A 192 -4.14 9.43 31.03
C THR A 192 -5.34 10.35 30.78
N PRO A 193 -6.40 10.27 31.59
CA PRO A 193 -7.62 11.07 31.40
C PRO A 193 -7.37 12.58 31.24
N ASP A 194 -6.43 13.13 32.01
CA ASP A 194 -6.14 14.56 32.06
C ASP A 194 -5.50 15.12 30.78
N THR A 195 -4.87 14.26 29.97
CA THR A 195 -4.16 14.65 28.74
C THR A 195 -4.96 14.38 27.46
N ARG A 196 -6.07 13.64 27.54
CA ARG A 196 -6.86 13.22 26.37
C ARG A 196 -7.43 14.39 25.58
N VAL A 197 -8.04 15.36 26.27
CA VAL A 197 -8.72 16.49 25.60
C VAL A 197 -7.73 17.35 24.81
N GLY A 198 -6.58 17.70 25.41
CA GLY A 198 -5.54 18.47 24.72
C GLY A 198 -4.93 17.71 23.53
N HIS A 199 -4.93 16.38 23.59
CA HIS A 199 -4.43 15.56 22.49
C HIS A 199 -5.39 15.43 21.30
N LEU A 200 -6.71 15.51 21.53
CA LEU A 200 -7.69 15.57 20.42
C LEU A 200 -7.45 16.79 19.52
N THR A 201 -6.84 17.85 20.05
CA THR A 201 -6.44 19.03 19.29
C THR A 201 -4.99 18.98 18.79
N SER A 202 -4.27 17.87 19.00
CA SER A 202 -2.88 17.78 18.56
C SER A 202 -2.78 17.75 17.03
N PRO A 203 -1.76 18.40 16.44
CA PRO A 203 -1.55 18.35 14.99
C PRO A 203 -1.37 16.93 14.46
N ALA A 204 -0.79 16.03 15.25
CA ALA A 204 -0.60 14.62 14.88
C ALA A 204 -1.95 13.89 14.74
N THR A 205 -2.87 14.08 15.69
CA THR A 205 -4.23 13.52 15.64
C THR A 205 -4.96 14.01 14.39
N TRP A 206 -4.93 15.32 14.14
CA TRP A 206 -5.60 15.90 12.98
C TRP A 206 -4.96 15.47 11.65
N ALA A 207 -3.64 15.26 11.61
CA ALA A 207 -2.97 14.69 10.45
C ALA A 207 -3.45 13.25 10.19
N VAL A 208 -3.54 12.40 11.20
CA VAL A 208 -4.05 11.03 11.06
C VAL A 208 -5.53 11.02 10.67
N VAL A 209 -6.36 11.88 11.26
CA VAL A 209 -7.78 12.02 10.88
C VAL A 209 -7.91 12.49 9.42
N GLY A 210 -7.10 13.47 8.99
CA GLY A 210 -7.07 13.92 7.61
C GLY A 210 -6.66 12.81 6.64
N LEU A 211 -5.60 12.07 6.96
CA LEU A 211 -5.14 10.92 6.17
C LEU A 211 -6.20 9.81 6.11
N LEU A 212 -6.88 9.55 7.22
CA LEU A 212 -8.00 8.60 7.27
C LEU A 212 -9.15 9.06 6.37
N GLY A 213 -9.49 10.35 6.40
CA GLY A 213 -10.49 10.94 5.50
C GLY A 213 -10.12 10.74 4.02
N VAL A 214 -8.86 10.98 3.65
CA VAL A 214 -8.35 10.72 2.29
C VAL A 214 -8.42 9.24 1.94
N ALA A 215 -8.03 8.35 2.85
CA ALA A 215 -8.07 6.91 2.60
C ALA A 215 -9.49 6.39 2.39
N LEU A 216 -10.45 6.87 3.20
CA LEU A 216 -11.87 6.53 3.05
C LEU A 216 -12.44 7.09 1.75
N ALA A 217 -12.09 8.33 1.39
CA ALA A 217 -12.48 8.90 0.10
C ALA A 217 -11.92 8.06 -1.07
N GLY A 218 -10.64 7.69 -1.01
CA GLY A 218 -10.00 6.80 -2.00
C GLY A 218 -10.73 5.47 -2.14
N ALA A 219 -11.04 4.80 -1.02
CA ALA A 219 -11.81 3.54 -1.02
C ALA A 219 -13.20 3.70 -1.64
N LEU A 220 -13.92 4.78 -1.30
CA LEU A 220 -15.27 5.03 -1.81
C LEU A 220 -15.29 5.35 -3.31
N THR A 221 -14.24 6.00 -3.83
CA THR A 221 -14.09 6.32 -5.26
C THR A 221 -13.87 5.05 -6.11
N LEU A 222 -13.56 3.92 -5.46
CA LEU A 222 -13.40 2.60 -6.09
C LEU A 222 -14.64 1.72 -5.87
N LEU A 223 -15.34 1.87 -4.73
CA LEU A 223 -16.49 1.05 -4.33
C LEU A 223 -17.86 1.53 -4.84
N PHE A 224 -18.00 2.79 -5.25
CA PHE A 224 -19.23 3.35 -5.77
C PHE A 224 -18.98 4.02 -7.11
N VAL A 225 -19.19 3.28 -8.21
CA VAL A 225 -20.09 3.61 -9.34
C VAL A 225 -20.27 2.37 -10.22
#